data_AF-B8KVC9-F1
#
_entry.id   AF-B8KVC9-F1
#
_cell.length_a   1.000
_cell.length_b   1.000
_cell.length_c   1.000
_cell.angle_alpha   90.00
_cell.angle_beta   90.00
_cell.angle_gamma   90.00
#
_symmetry.space_group_name_H-M   'P 1'
#
loop_
_entity.id
_entity.type
_entity.pdbx_description
1 polymer ?
#
loop_
_entity_poly.entity_id
_entity_poly.type
_entity_poly.pdbx_seq_one_letter_code
_entity_poly.pdbx_strand_id
1 'polypeptide(L)' 'MTISNEPAALYLALGAIEGNPELPAGYHIFVGSKAEWYPITDGLPQFFEEPD' A
#
# COMPACT_ATOMS: atom_id res chain seq x y z
N MET A 1 -19.27 24.66 3.31
CA MET A 1 -18.36 23.52 3.13
C MET A 1 -17.13 23.79 3.98
N THR A 2 -17.05 23.21 5.17
CA THR A 2 -15.85 23.29 6.01
C THR A 2 -14.84 22.30 5.45
N ILE A 3 -13.77 22.80 4.85
CA ILE A 3 -12.59 21.98 4.54
C ILE A 3 -11.97 21.63 5.90
N SER A 4 -12.01 20.34 6.28
CA SER A 4 -11.16 19.86 7.37
C SER A 4 -9.71 19.94 6.90
N ASN A 5 -8.81 20.47 7.73
CA ASN A 5 -7.38 20.56 7.38
C ASN A 5 -6.64 19.22 7.48
N GLU A 6 -7.36 18.12 7.74
CA GLU A 6 -6.78 16.79 7.89
C GLU A 6 -6.77 16.04 6.56
N PRO A 7 -5.67 15.34 6.22
CA PRO A 7 -5.59 14.58 4.98
C PRO A 7 -6.50 13.35 5.04
N ALA A 8 -7.02 12.94 3.89
CA ALA A 8 -7.82 11.72 3.78
C ALA A 8 -7.01 10.44 4.07
N ALA A 9 -5.68 10.48 3.84
CA ALA A 9 -4.75 9.42 4.15
C ALA A 9 -3.37 9.99 4.55
N LEU A 10 -2.66 9.30 5.44
CA LEU A 10 -1.30 9.64 5.87
C LEU A 10 -0.38 8.44 5.65
N TYR A 11 0.71 8.67 4.93
CA TYR A 11 1.76 7.67 4.70
C TYR A 11 2.94 7.95 5.60
N LEU A 12 3.30 6.98 6.45
CA LEU A 12 4.45 7.05 7.34
C LEU A 12 5.48 5.99 6.93
N ALA A 13 6.73 6.41 6.79
CA ALA A 13 7.82 5.45 6.58
C ALA A 13 8.02 4.63 7.86
N LEU A 14 7.98 3.30 7.77
CA LEU A 14 8.17 2.43 8.94
C LEU A 14 9.51 2.66 9.65
N GLY A 15 10.55 3.15 8.94
CA GLY A 15 11.83 3.53 9.55
C GLY A 15 11.75 4.72 10.52
N ALA A 16 10.63 5.45 10.56
CA ALA A 16 10.38 6.51 11.52
C ALA A 16 9.62 6.04 12.78
N ILE A 17 9.24 4.76 12.85
CA ILE A 17 8.46 4.19 13.96
C ILE A 17 9.39 3.40 14.88
N GLU A 18 9.33 3.69 16.18
CA GLU A 18 9.97 2.85 17.20
C GLU A 18 9.04 1.72 17.63
N GLY A 19 9.58 0.50 17.76
CA GLY A 19 8.84 -0.69 18.18
C GLY A 19 8.47 -1.64 17.04
N ASN A 20 7.51 -2.53 17.29
CA ASN A 20 7.05 -3.56 16.36
C ASN A 20 5.54 -3.40 16.09
N PRO A 21 5.14 -2.50 15.17
CA PRO A 21 3.73 -2.29 14.88
C PRO A 21 3.11 -3.55 14.28
N GLU A 22 1.87 -3.84 14.68
CA GLU A 22 1.10 -4.90 14.03
C GLU A 22 0.70 -4.44 12.63
N LEU A 23 1.02 -5.26 11.63
CA LEU A 23 0.73 -4.96 10.23
C LEU A 23 -0.47 -5.79 9.77
N PRO A 24 -1.42 -5.18 9.03
CA PRO A 24 -2.47 -5.95 8.36
C PRO A 24 -1.86 -6.84 7.26
N ALA A 25 -2.68 -7.75 6.72
CA ALA A 25 -2.28 -8.49 5.54
C ALA A 25 -1.91 -7.52 4.39
N GLY A 26 -0.76 -7.78 3.77
CA GLY A 26 -0.28 -6.97 2.65
C GLY A 26 -1.10 -7.16 1.37
N TYR A 27 -0.78 -6.35 0.38
CA TYR A 27 -1.34 -6.40 -0.96
C TYR A 27 -0.29 -5.86 -1.94
N HIS A 28 -0.45 -6.17 -3.22
CA HIS A 28 0.45 -5.73 -4.29
C HIS A 28 -0.22 -4.61 -5.07
N ILE A 29 0.38 -3.43 -5.11
CA ILE A 29 -0.07 -2.29 -5.94
C ILE A 29 0.90 -2.05 -7.08
N PHE A 30 0.42 -1.36 -8.11
CA PHE A 30 1.20 -1.06 -9.32
C PHE A 30 1.77 -2.32 -10.00
N VAL A 31 1.03 -3.45 -9.96
CA VAL A 31 1.51 -4.69 -10.60
C VAL A 31 1.66 -4.55 -12.12
N GLY A 32 1.07 -3.51 -12.73
CA GLY A 32 1.29 -3.16 -14.14
C GLY A 32 2.71 -2.65 -14.45
N SER A 33 3.48 -2.23 -13.45
CA SER A 33 4.86 -1.74 -13.62
C SER A 33 5.93 -2.82 -13.41
N LYS A 34 5.54 -4.02 -12.96
CA LYS A 34 6.48 -5.15 -12.85
C LYS A 34 6.76 -5.76 -14.23
N ALA A 35 7.86 -6.48 -14.38
CA ALA A 35 8.11 -7.24 -15.60
C ALA A 35 7.01 -8.30 -15.85
N GLU A 36 6.49 -8.37 -17.07
CA GLU A 36 5.38 -9.28 -17.42
C GLU A 36 5.70 -10.74 -17.12
N TRP A 37 6.96 -11.16 -17.32
CA TRP A 37 7.44 -12.52 -17.11
C TRP A 37 7.61 -12.94 -15.65
N TYR A 38 7.47 -12.03 -14.67
CA TYR A 38 7.66 -12.34 -13.25
C TYR A 38 6.32 -12.50 -12.53
N PRO A 39 5.88 -13.73 -12.19
CA PRO A 39 4.61 -13.94 -11.50
C PRO A 39 4.71 -13.65 -10.00
N ILE A 40 3.68 -13.01 -9.44
CA ILE A 40 3.45 -12.94 -8.00
C ILE A 40 2.64 -14.19 -7.63
N THR A 41 3.17 -15.00 -6.71
CA THR A 41 2.68 -16.37 -6.47
C THR A 41 1.97 -16.56 -5.13
N ASP A 42 1.93 -15.52 -4.29
CA ASP A 42 1.09 -15.53 -3.10
C ASP A 42 -0.40 -15.28 -3.47
N GLY A 43 -1.27 -15.50 -2.50
CA GLY A 43 -2.72 -15.29 -2.64
C GLY A 43 -3.19 -13.91 -2.20
N LEU A 44 -2.29 -12.93 -2.04
CA LEU A 44 -2.67 -11.59 -1.59
C LEU A 44 -3.34 -10.79 -2.73
N PRO A 45 -4.18 -9.80 -2.40
CA PRO A 45 -4.80 -8.94 -3.42
C PRO A 45 -3.74 -8.26 -4.31
N GLN A 46 -4.04 -8.17 -5.60
CA GLN A 46 -3.17 -7.55 -6.59
C GLN A 46 -3.96 -6.48 -7.35
N PHE A 47 -3.40 -5.27 -7.42
CA PHE A 47 -3.98 -4.10 -8.07
C PHE A 47 -3.03 -3.58 -9.15
N PHE A 48 -3.58 -3.31 -10.34
CA PHE A 48 -2.80 -2.84 -11.49
C PHE A 48 -2.11 -1.50 -11.20
N GLU A 49 -2.76 -0.65 -10.40
CA GLU A 49 -2.32 0.67 -9.93
C GLU A 49 -2.72 0.88 -8.44
N GLU A 50 -2.92 2.12 -8.00
CA GLU A 50 -3.43 2.43 -6.66
C GLU A 50 -4.92 1.96 -6.52
N PRO A 51 -5.33 1.37 -5.38
CA PRO A 51 -6.74 1.04 -5.15
C PRO A 51 -7.61 2.31 -5.03
N ASP A 52 -8.82 2.25 -5.59
CA ASP A 52 -9.86 3.30 -5.43
C ASP A 52 -10.35 3.44 -3.98
#